data_AF-A0A968HL85-F1
#
_entry.id   AF-A0A968HL85-F1
#
_cell.length_a   1.000
_cell.length_b   1.000
_cell.length_c   1.000
_cell.angle_alpha   90.00
_cell.angle_beta   90.00
_cell.angle_gamma   90.00
#
_symmetry.space_group_name_H-M   'P 1'
#
loop_
_entity.id
_entity.type
_entity.pdbx_description
1 polymer ?
#
loop_
_entity_poly.entity_id
_entity_poly.type
_entity_poly.pdbx_seq_one_letter_code
_entity_poly.pdbx_strand_id
1 'polypeptide(L)'
;MVIAQTTPAVADEIFYPSSDGEPLAETSVHVDAIIHAVVALRQYLAQQQAIVLADQFLYYAQGYPKLRVAPDIMVIWDVLPGPRDNYKTWEEGPVPSVVFEITSEGTRDHDQGYKKILYEQMEVQEYWLFDP
;
A
#
# COMPACT_ATOMS: atom_id res chain seq x y z
N MET A 1 -28.95 16.23 44.30
CA MET A 1 -27.97 16.53 43.24
C MET A 1 -27.85 15.27 42.38
N VAL A 2 -28.52 15.24 41.22
CA VAL A 2 -28.53 14.05 40.35
C VAL A 2 -27.31 14.13 39.44
N ILE A 3 -26.38 13.20 39.62
CA ILE A 3 -25.20 13.03 38.77
C ILE A 3 -25.66 12.36 37.48
N ALA A 4 -25.68 13.13 36.39
CA ALA A 4 -25.89 12.58 35.05
C ALA A 4 -24.66 11.77 34.67
N GLN A 5 -24.82 10.46 34.51
CA GLN A 5 -23.82 9.59 33.90
C GLN A 5 -23.90 9.81 32.38
N THR A 6 -22.91 10.50 31.83
CA THR A 6 -22.71 10.56 30.38
C THR A 6 -22.09 9.25 29.92
N THR A 7 -22.89 8.38 29.31
CA THR A 7 -22.40 7.24 28.55
C THR A 7 -21.53 7.76 27.40
N PRO A 8 -20.26 7.32 27.24
CA PRO A 8 -19.46 7.73 26.09
C PRO A 8 -20.14 7.21 24.81
N ALA A 9 -20.33 8.11 23.83
CA ALA A 9 -20.79 7.73 22.51
C ALA A 9 -19.78 6.75 21.90
N VAL A 10 -20.24 5.57 21.47
CA VAL A 10 -19.44 4.67 20.66
C VAL A 10 -19.20 5.41 19.34
N ALA A 11 -17.97 5.84 19.09
CA ALA A 11 -17.61 6.37 17.79
C ALA A 11 -17.80 5.25 16.77
N ASP A 12 -18.58 5.49 15.72
CA ASP A 12 -18.69 4.55 14.61
C ASP A 12 -17.27 4.25 14.09
N GLU A 13 -16.92 2.97 14.06
CA GLU A 13 -15.62 2.52 13.58
C GLU A 13 -15.45 2.93 12.11
N ILE A 14 -14.39 3.68 11.81
CA ILE A 14 -14.12 4.16 10.45
C ILE A 14 -13.79 2.97 9.57
N PHE A 15 -14.58 2.74 8.52
CA PHE A 15 -14.35 1.69 7.55
C PHE A 15 -13.27 2.06 6.53
N TYR A 16 -12.32 1.15 6.31
CA TYR A 16 -11.25 1.26 5.31
C TYR A 16 -11.46 0.18 4.25
N PRO A 17 -11.91 0.52 3.03
CA PRO A 17 -12.18 -0.47 2.00
C PRO A 17 -10.88 -1.10 1.47
N SER A 18 -11.00 -2.31 0.94
CA SER A 18 -9.88 -3.02 0.30
C SER A 18 -9.88 -2.90 -1.22
N SER A 19 -10.93 -2.31 -1.80
CA SER A 19 -11.08 -2.05 -3.24
C SER A 19 -11.92 -0.78 -3.43
N ASP A 20 -11.73 -0.08 -4.55
CA ASP A 20 -12.59 1.01 -5.01
C ASP A 20 -13.78 0.52 -5.84
N GLY A 21 -13.85 -0.78 -6.15
CA GLY A 21 -14.91 -1.40 -6.95
C GLY A 21 -14.65 -1.34 -8.46
N GLU A 22 -13.54 -0.75 -8.90
CA GLU A 22 -13.17 -0.70 -10.31
C GLU A 22 -12.36 -1.94 -10.73
N PRO A 23 -12.42 -2.37 -12.00
CA PRO A 23 -11.56 -3.43 -12.50
C PRO A 23 -10.08 -3.00 -12.50
N LEU A 24 -9.18 -3.91 -12.12
CA LEU A 24 -7.74 -3.76 -12.37
C LEU A 24 -7.47 -4.03 -13.86
N ALA A 25 -7.64 -2.99 -14.67
CA ALA A 25 -7.52 -3.07 -16.13
C ALA A 25 -6.13 -2.61 -16.58
N GLU A 26 -5.30 -3.55 -17.03
CA GLU A 26 -3.93 -3.29 -17.48
C GLU A 26 -3.58 -4.00 -18.79
N THR A 27 -2.49 -3.57 -19.44
CA THR A 27 -1.95 -4.27 -20.61
C THR A 27 -1.25 -5.57 -20.21
N SER A 28 -1.15 -6.54 -21.13
CA SER A 28 -0.47 -7.81 -20.83
C SER A 28 0.99 -7.64 -20.45
N VAL A 29 1.70 -6.71 -21.10
CA VAL A 29 3.11 -6.42 -20.83
C VAL A 29 3.30 -5.88 -19.41
N HIS A 30 2.41 -4.98 -18.99
CA HIS A 30 2.43 -4.42 -17.64
C HIS A 30 2.14 -5.47 -16.58
N VAL A 31 1.08 -6.28 -16.79
CA VAL A 31 0.73 -7.39 -15.89
C VAL A 31 1.86 -8.41 -15.77
N ASP A 32 2.50 -8.78 -16.89
CA ASP A 32 3.62 -9.73 -16.90
C ASP A 32 4.82 -9.16 -16.11
N ALA A 33 5.10 -7.86 -16.21
CA ALA A 33 6.16 -7.21 -15.44
C ALA A 33 5.89 -7.27 -13.94
N ILE A 34 4.67 -6.93 -13.50
CA ILE A 34 4.26 -7.01 -12.09
C ILE A 34 4.38 -8.46 -11.59
N ILE A 35 3.80 -9.43 -12.31
CA ILE A 35 3.80 -10.84 -11.91
C ILE A 35 5.24 -11.36 -11.76
N HIS A 36 6.11 -11.12 -12.74
CA HIS A 36 7.49 -11.59 -12.68
C HIS A 36 8.26 -10.97 -11.51
N ALA A 37 8.11 -9.66 -11.29
CA ALA A 37 8.75 -8.97 -10.18
C ALA A 37 8.25 -9.49 -8.82
N VAL A 38 6.93 -9.63 -8.64
CA VAL A 38 6.33 -10.17 -7.41
C VAL A 38 6.82 -11.59 -7.12
N VAL A 39 6.85 -12.46 -8.13
CA VAL A 39 7.33 -13.84 -7.96
C VAL A 39 8.82 -13.84 -7.58
N ALA A 40 9.65 -13.05 -8.26
CA ALA A 40 11.08 -12.98 -7.98
C ALA A 40 11.35 -12.44 -6.56
N LEU A 41 10.67 -11.37 -6.15
CA LEU A 41 10.81 -10.78 -4.80
C LEU A 41 10.36 -11.75 -3.72
N ARG A 42 9.21 -12.42 -3.89
CA ARG A 42 8.73 -13.42 -2.93
C ARG A 42 9.69 -14.60 -2.78
N GLN A 43 10.30 -15.06 -3.88
CA GLN A 43 11.31 -16.10 -3.83
C GLN A 43 12.58 -15.63 -3.12
N TYR A 44 13.06 -14.43 -3.43
CA TYR A 44 14.24 -13.83 -2.81
C TYR A 44 14.08 -13.62 -1.30
N LEU A 45 12.89 -13.20 -0.87
CA LEU A 45 12.57 -12.87 0.51
C LEU A 45 12.01 -14.05 1.33
N ALA A 46 11.91 -15.26 0.75
CA ALA A 46 11.23 -16.40 1.38
C ALA A 46 11.80 -16.81 2.76
N GLN A 47 13.05 -16.46 3.05
CA GLN A 47 13.72 -16.75 4.33
C GLN A 47 13.94 -15.49 5.19
N GLN A 48 13.35 -14.36 4.78
CA GLN A 48 13.43 -13.10 5.50
C GLN A 48 12.06 -12.79 6.14
N GLN A 49 12.07 -12.03 7.23
CA GLN A 49 10.83 -11.50 7.79
C GLN A 49 10.39 -10.29 6.96
N ALA A 50 9.82 -10.55 5.79
CA ALA A 50 9.31 -9.54 4.89
C ALA A 50 8.07 -10.03 4.14
N ILE A 51 7.24 -9.09 3.69
CA ILE A 51 6.08 -9.35 2.85
C ILE A 51 6.19 -8.56 1.54
N VAL A 52 5.63 -9.14 0.48
CA VAL A 52 5.49 -8.50 -0.84
C VAL A 52 4.00 -8.43 -1.18
N LEU A 53 3.49 -7.22 -1.27
CA LEU A 53 2.11 -6.90 -1.63
C LEU A 53 2.10 -6.20 -2.99
N ALA A 54 1.04 -6.39 -3.76
CA ALA A 54 0.89 -5.86 -5.10
C ALA A 54 -0.55 -5.42 -5.33
N ASP A 55 -0.75 -4.29 -6.01
CA ASP A 55 -2.06 -3.68 -6.31
C ASP A 55 -3.00 -3.59 -5.09
N GLN A 56 -2.42 -3.38 -3.90
CA GLN A 56 -3.15 -3.39 -2.63
C GLN A 56 -3.10 -2.00 -1.97
N PHE A 57 -4.23 -1.56 -1.41
CA PHE A 57 -4.26 -0.29 -0.71
C PHE A 57 -3.32 -0.26 0.51
N LEU A 58 -2.47 0.77 0.51
CA LEU A 58 -1.65 1.26 1.60
C LEU A 58 -2.30 2.53 2.18
N TYR A 59 -2.73 2.44 3.43
CA TYR A 59 -3.25 3.56 4.21
C TYR A 59 -2.15 4.10 5.12
N TYR A 60 -1.88 5.40 4.97
CA TYR A 60 -0.82 6.08 5.71
C TYR A 60 -1.35 7.16 6.68
N ALA A 61 -2.67 7.37 6.75
CA ALA A 61 -3.28 8.33 7.67
C ALA A 61 -4.52 7.77 8.39
N GLN A 62 -4.39 7.55 9.69
CA GLN A 62 -5.49 7.08 10.54
C GLN A 62 -6.60 8.14 10.62
N GLY A 63 -7.83 7.72 10.42
CA GLY A 63 -9.03 8.56 10.39
C GLY A 63 -9.47 9.00 8.99
N TYR A 64 -8.64 8.76 7.96
CA TYR A 64 -8.84 9.32 6.62
C TYR A 64 -8.81 8.23 5.54
N PRO A 65 -9.91 7.49 5.28
CA PRO A 65 -9.92 6.36 4.34
C PRO A 65 -9.76 6.75 2.86
N LYS A 66 -9.66 8.06 2.55
CA LYS A 66 -9.30 8.55 1.21
C LYS A 66 -7.80 8.82 1.05
N LEU A 67 -7.05 8.92 2.15
CA LEU A 67 -5.61 9.08 2.13
C LEU A 67 -4.96 7.69 2.06
N ARG A 68 -4.88 7.20 0.83
CA ARG A 68 -4.32 5.89 0.48
C ARG A 68 -3.67 5.94 -0.89
N VAL A 69 -2.81 4.96 -1.15
CA VAL A 69 -2.26 4.65 -2.47
C VAL A 69 -2.34 3.14 -2.72
N ALA A 70 -2.27 2.71 -3.98
CA ALA A 70 -2.04 1.32 -4.35
C ALA A 70 -0.77 1.30 -5.20
N PRO A 71 0.40 1.02 -4.61
CA PRO A 71 1.60 0.77 -5.38
C PRO A 71 1.49 -0.56 -6.13
N ASP A 72 2.03 -0.64 -7.34
CA ASP A 72 2.03 -1.89 -8.11
C ASP A 72 2.74 -3.00 -7.34
N ILE A 73 3.86 -2.67 -6.67
CA ILE A 73 4.54 -3.59 -5.75
C ILE A 73 5.11 -2.82 -4.56
N MET A 74 4.93 -3.36 -3.35
CA MET A 74 5.59 -2.87 -2.14
C MET A 74 6.21 -4.01 -1.34
N VAL A 75 7.41 -3.75 -0.82
CA VAL A 75 8.15 -4.66 0.07
C VAL A 75 8.26 -4.03 1.45
N ILE A 76 7.84 -4.80 2.45
CA ILE A 76 7.79 -4.34 3.85
C ILE A 76 8.51 -5.37 4.71
N TRP A 77 9.49 -4.91 5.48
CA TRP A 77 10.29 -5.73 6.40
C TRP A 77 9.70 -5.72 7.80
N ASP A 78 10.12 -6.71 8.59
CA ASP A 78 9.83 -6.85 10.03
C ASP A 78 8.33 -6.99 10.36
N VAL A 79 7.52 -7.44 9.39
CA VAL A 79 6.08 -7.73 9.54
C VAL A 79 5.84 -9.25 9.54
N LEU A 80 4.82 -9.70 10.27
CA LEU A 80 4.42 -11.11 10.28
C LEU A 80 3.93 -11.56 8.88
N PRO A 81 4.31 -12.76 8.41
CA PRO A 81 3.87 -13.26 7.13
C PRO A 81 2.35 -13.49 7.10
N GLY A 82 1.75 -13.30 5.92
CA GLY A 82 0.34 -13.64 5.68
C GLY A 82 -0.37 -12.65 4.76
N PRO A 83 -1.58 -13.00 4.29
CA PRO A 83 -2.40 -12.13 3.45
C PRO A 83 -2.98 -10.98 4.27
N ARG A 84 -3.22 -9.84 3.60
CA ARG A 84 -3.84 -8.60 4.11
C ARG A 84 -4.96 -8.23 3.13
N ASP A 85 -6.08 -7.73 3.63
CA ASP A 85 -7.10 -7.14 2.75
C ASP A 85 -6.68 -5.72 2.33
N ASN A 86 -6.06 -4.98 3.25
CA ASN A 86 -5.38 -3.72 3.03
C ASN A 86 -4.25 -3.57 4.06
N TYR A 87 -3.31 -2.66 3.81
CA TYR A 87 -2.19 -2.40 4.71
C TYR A 87 -2.36 -1.04 5.37
N LYS A 88 -2.29 -0.96 6.70
CA LYS A 88 -2.41 0.29 7.46
C LYS A 88 -1.18 0.45 8.34
N THR A 89 -0.45 1.54 8.15
CA THR A 89 0.84 1.77 8.82
C THR A 89 0.71 1.86 10.35
N TRP A 90 -0.43 2.33 10.87
CA TRP A 90 -0.66 2.42 12.32
C TRP A 90 -1.06 1.10 12.99
N GLU A 91 -1.50 0.09 12.23
CA GLU A 91 -1.82 -1.25 12.76
C GLU A 91 -0.61 -2.16 12.72
N GLU A 92 0.19 -2.08 11.65
CA GLU A 92 1.33 -2.98 11.42
C GLU A 92 2.65 -2.38 11.91
N GLY A 93 2.81 -1.04 11.87
CA GLY A 93 4.00 -0.30 12.33
C GLY A 93 4.91 0.14 11.17
N PRO A 94 5.61 -0.78 10.49
CA PRO A 94 6.50 -0.45 9.38
C PRO A 94 5.79 0.22 8.18
N VAL A 95 6.53 1.05 7.47
CA VAL A 95 6.18 1.55 6.13
C VAL A 95 6.91 0.70 5.08
N PRO A 96 6.45 0.64 3.81
CA PRO A 96 7.22 0.00 2.76
C PRO A 96 8.63 0.57 2.67
N SER A 97 9.65 -0.28 2.67
CA SER A 97 11.02 0.20 2.47
C SER A 97 11.37 0.28 0.98
N VAL A 98 10.69 -0.52 0.14
CA VAL A 98 10.83 -0.49 -1.31
C VAL A 98 9.46 -0.43 -1.96
N VAL A 99 9.30 0.46 -2.93
CA VAL A 99 8.11 0.56 -3.80
C VAL A 99 8.53 0.49 -5.25
N PHE A 100 7.82 -0.30 -6.05
CA PHE A 100 7.93 -0.33 -7.50
C PHE A 100 6.64 0.20 -8.12
N GLU A 101 6.80 1.00 -9.17
CA GLU A 101 5.74 1.43 -10.06
C GLU A 101 6.15 1.04 -11.49
N ILE A 102 5.33 0.24 -12.13
CA ILE A 102 5.43 -0.13 -13.53
C ILE A 102 4.68 0.95 -14.30
N THR A 103 5.38 1.99 -14.73
CA THR A 103 4.73 3.18 -15.28
C THR A 103 4.19 2.95 -16.68
N SER A 104 3.16 3.71 -17.05
CA SER A 104 2.60 3.76 -18.40
C SER A 104 2.53 5.20 -18.88
N GLU A 105 2.22 5.43 -20.16
CA GLU A 105 1.99 6.78 -20.68
C GLU A 105 0.94 7.55 -19.87
N GLY A 106 -0.10 6.87 -19.37
CA GLY A 106 -1.18 7.48 -18.60
C GLY A 106 -0.83 7.81 -17.14
N THR A 107 0.17 7.14 -16.55
CA THR A 107 0.53 7.31 -15.12
C THR A 107 1.87 8.01 -14.92
N ARG A 108 2.71 8.10 -15.97
CA ARG A 108 4.10 8.61 -15.90
C ARG A 108 4.29 9.89 -15.11
N ASP A 109 3.48 10.92 -15.40
CA ASP A 109 3.61 12.22 -14.73
C ASP A 109 3.24 12.13 -13.23
N HIS A 110 2.25 11.30 -12.91
CA HIS A 110 1.80 11.08 -11.54
C HIS A 110 2.84 10.28 -10.73
N ASP A 111 3.45 9.27 -11.35
CA ASP A 111 4.48 8.43 -10.75
C ASP A 111 5.77 9.24 -10.50
N GLN A 112 6.24 10.02 -11.48
CA GLN A 112 7.44 10.85 -11.36
C GLN A 112 7.27 12.05 -10.41
N GLY A 113 6.04 12.54 -10.26
CA GLY A 113 5.72 13.71 -9.44
C GLY A 113 5.14 13.34 -8.08
N TYR A 114 3.81 13.25 -8.03
CA TYR A 114 3.05 13.13 -6.78
C TYR A 114 3.46 11.89 -5.97
N LYS A 115 3.46 10.70 -6.59
CA LYS A 115 3.74 9.45 -5.88
C LYS A 115 5.16 9.44 -5.32
N LYS A 116 6.16 9.84 -6.11
CA LYS A 116 7.54 9.97 -5.64
C LYS A 116 7.65 10.83 -4.37
N ILE A 117 7.04 12.02 -4.38
CA ILE A 117 7.07 12.94 -3.22
C ILE A 117 6.37 12.31 -2.02
N LEU A 118 5.21 11.67 -2.24
CA LEU A 118 4.47 11.01 -1.18
C LEU A 118 5.26 9.85 -0.57
N TYR A 119 5.89 9.01 -1.39
CA TYR A 119 6.73 7.90 -0.92
C TYR A 119 7.95 8.41 -0.14
N GLU A 120 8.58 9.50 -0.58
CA GLU A 120 9.66 10.16 0.17
C GLU A 120 9.17 10.69 1.54
N GLN A 121 7.99 11.30 1.59
CA GLN A 121 7.38 11.77 2.85
C GLN A 121 7.01 10.63 3.81
N MET A 122 6.69 9.46 3.27
CA MET A 122 6.44 8.24 4.06
C MET A 122 7.74 7.51 4.44
N GLU A 123 8.90 8.06 4.11
CA GLU A 123 10.22 7.47 4.39
C GLU A 123 10.47 6.12 3.68
N VAL A 124 9.87 5.92 2.50
CA VAL A 124 10.23 4.82 1.61
C VAL A 124 11.68 5.00 1.17
N GLN A 125 12.52 3.97 1.36
CA GLN A 125 13.97 4.06 1.14
C GLN A 125 14.36 3.92 -0.33
N GLU A 126 13.63 3.08 -1.08
CA GLU A 126 13.85 2.90 -2.51
C GLU A 126 12.55 3.03 -3.28
N TYR A 127 12.57 3.88 -4.31
CA TYR A 127 11.47 4.06 -5.24
C TYR A 127 11.93 3.72 -6.66
N TRP A 128 11.42 2.63 -7.20
CA TRP A 128 11.75 2.11 -8.52
C TRP A 128 10.63 2.42 -9.50
N LEU A 129 10.98 3.12 -10.58
CA LEU A 129 10.08 3.39 -11.70
C LEU A 129 10.56 2.59 -12.92
N PHE A 130 9.71 1.73 -13.46
CA PHE A 130 10.03 0.89 -14.62
C PHE A 130 9.03 1.12 -15.75
N ASP A 131 9.52 1.41 -16.94
CA ASP A 131 8.72 1.60 -18.16
C ASP A 131 8.94 0.37 -19.06
N PRO A 132 7.98 -0.58 -19.12
CA PRO A 132 8.16 -1.90 -19.76
C PRO A 132 8.08 -1.89 -21.29
#